data_AF-A0A7L1XLB4-F1
#
_entry.id   AF-A0A7L1XLB4-F1
#
_cell.length_a   1.000
_cell.length_b   1.000
_cell.length_c   1.000
_cell.angle_alpha   90.00
_cell.angle_beta   90.00
_cell.angle_gamma   90.00
#
_symmetry.space_group_name_H-M   'P 1'
#
loop_
_entity.id
_entity.type
_entity.pdbx_description
1 polymer ?
#
loop_
_entity_poly.entity_id
_entity_poly.type
_entity_poly.pdbx_seq_one_letter_code
_entity_poly.pdbx_strand_id
1 'polypeptide(L)'
;FLTAEDACGGTMRGSSGIVSSPNFPNEYHNNADCTWTIVAEPGDTISLIFTDFQMEEKYDYLEVEGSEPPTIWLSGMNIPPPVISNKNWLRLHFVTDSNHRYRGFSAHYQG
;
A
#
# COMPACT_ATOMS: atom_id res chain seq x y z
N PHE A 1 -3.43 -9.51 -23.32
CA PHE A 1 -2.36 -9.81 -22.35
C PHE A 1 -2.47 -8.76 -21.26
N LEU A 2 -2.94 -9.11 -20.07
CA LEU A 2 -2.99 -8.20 -18.93
C LEU A 2 -1.55 -8.13 -18.39
N THR A 3 -0.84 -7.02 -18.58
CA THR A 3 0.41 -6.78 -17.86
C THR A 3 0.06 -6.56 -16.39
N ALA A 4 0.97 -6.91 -15.49
CA ALA A 4 0.80 -6.78 -14.04
C ALA A 4 0.74 -5.32 -13.54
N GLU A 5 0.53 -4.35 -14.44
CA GLU A 5 0.60 -2.90 -14.21
C GLU A 5 -0.76 -2.29 -13.80
N ASP A 6 -1.85 -3.04 -13.93
CA ASP A 6 -3.24 -2.63 -13.60
C ASP A 6 -3.84 -3.38 -12.39
N ALA A 7 -3.03 -4.11 -11.60
CA ALA A 7 -3.55 -4.90 -10.49
C ALA A 7 -3.92 -4.01 -9.30
N CYS A 8 -5.15 -3.48 -9.33
CA CYS A 8 -5.81 -2.82 -8.22
C CYS A 8 -6.18 -3.86 -7.15
N GLY A 9 -5.17 -4.32 -6.41
CA GLY A 9 -5.32 -5.30 -5.34
C GLY A 9 -4.86 -6.72 -5.67
N GLY A 10 -5.11 -7.62 -4.72
CA GLY A 10 -4.75 -9.04 -4.79
C GLY A 10 -4.00 -9.55 -3.56
N THR A 11 -3.67 -10.84 -3.56
CA THR A 11 -2.89 -11.45 -2.48
C THR A 11 -1.44 -11.62 -2.90
N MET A 12 -0.53 -11.06 -2.11
CA MET A 12 0.91 -11.13 -2.30
C MET A 12 1.48 -12.14 -1.31
N ARG A 13 2.24 -13.11 -1.82
CA ARG A 13 2.87 -14.17 -1.03
C ARG A 13 4.36 -14.19 -1.30
N GLY A 14 5.14 -14.59 -0.31
CA GLY A 14 6.60 -14.68 -0.39
C GLY A 14 7.27 -13.76 0.64
N SER A 15 8.57 -13.99 0.86
CA SER A 15 9.35 -13.30 1.88
C SER A 15 9.71 -11.85 1.53
N SER A 16 9.52 -11.41 0.28
CA SER A 16 9.68 -10.01 -0.10
C SER A 16 8.99 -9.66 -1.40
N GLY A 17 8.81 -8.37 -1.66
CA GLY A 17 8.30 -7.85 -2.92
C GLY A 17 8.09 -6.34 -2.89
N ILE A 18 7.43 -5.84 -3.92
CA ILE A 18 7.06 -4.42 -4.08
C ILE A 18 5.55 -4.33 -4.23
N VAL A 19 4.93 -3.44 -3.46
CA VAL A 19 3.53 -3.03 -3.62
C VAL A 19 3.47 -1.54 -3.92
N SER A 20 2.67 -1.14 -4.90
CA SER A 20 2.53 0.24 -5.31
C SER A 20 1.10 0.57 -5.69
N SER A 21 0.75 1.86 -5.67
CA SER A 21 -0.50 2.34 -6.23
C SER A 21 -0.60 1.98 -7.73
N PRO A 22 -1.82 1.87 -8.29
CA PRO A 22 -2.00 1.60 -9.71
C PRO A 22 -1.31 2.69 -10.54
N ASN A 23 -0.78 2.31 -11.72
CA ASN A 23 -0.03 3.17 -12.64
C ASN A 23 1.31 3.71 -12.17
N PHE A 24 1.76 3.43 -10.93
CA PHE A 24 3.07 3.88 -10.45
C PHE A 24 4.17 3.45 -11.44
N PRO A 25 5.11 4.35 -11.84
CA PRO A 25 5.41 5.67 -11.25
C PRO A 25 4.62 6.86 -11.82
N ASN A 26 3.65 6.61 -12.71
CA ASN A 26 2.71 7.64 -13.16
C ASN A 26 1.65 7.91 -12.10
N GLU A 27 0.82 8.93 -12.35
CA GLU A 27 -0.23 9.32 -11.42
C GLU A 27 -1.34 8.26 -11.31
N TYR A 28 -1.85 8.03 -10.09
CA TYR A 28 -3.01 7.17 -9.87
C TYR A 28 -4.27 7.78 -10.47
N HIS A 29 -5.28 6.94 -10.74
CA HIS A 29 -6.60 7.42 -11.18
C HIS A 29 -7.47 7.84 -9.99
N ASN A 30 -8.41 8.76 -10.26
CA ASN A 30 -9.46 9.15 -9.33
C ASN A 30 -10.42 7.97 -9.10
N ASN A 31 -11.06 7.93 -7.93
CA ASN A 31 -12.03 6.91 -7.52
C ASN A 31 -11.44 5.49 -7.52
N ALA A 32 -10.14 5.36 -7.21
CA ALA A 32 -9.52 4.08 -6.97
C ALA A 32 -10.02 3.50 -5.64
N ASP A 33 -10.26 2.19 -5.62
CA ASP A 33 -10.58 1.40 -4.43
C ASP A 33 -9.84 0.07 -4.59
N CYS A 34 -8.62 0.01 -4.06
CA CYS A 34 -7.71 -1.11 -4.27
C CYS A 34 -7.33 -1.73 -2.92
N THR A 35 -7.41 -3.06 -2.85
CA THR A 35 -7.04 -3.80 -1.65
C THR A 35 -5.97 -4.86 -1.95
N TRP A 36 -4.78 -4.71 -1.36
CA TRP A 36 -3.76 -5.76 -1.34
C TRP A 36 -3.71 -6.45 0.02
N THR A 37 -3.44 -7.74 0.02
CA THR A 37 -3.16 -8.52 1.24
C THR A 37 -1.80 -9.17 1.11
N ILE A 38 -0.85 -8.78 1.95
CA ILE A 38 0.49 -9.34 2.01
C ILE A 38 0.46 -10.44 3.08
N VAL A 39 0.96 -11.63 2.76
CA VAL A 39 0.97 -12.79 3.67
C VAL A 39 2.38 -13.38 3.73
N ALA A 40 2.95 -13.38 4.94
CA ALA A 40 4.22 -14.02 5.29
C ALA A 40 4.00 -15.45 5.82
N GLU A 41 5.10 -16.17 6.02
CA GLU A 41 5.05 -17.51 6.62
C GLU A 41 4.51 -17.44 8.06
N PRO A 42 3.85 -18.50 8.55
CA PRO A 42 3.36 -18.52 9.92
C PRO A 42 4.50 -18.36 10.93
N GLY A 43 4.41 -17.33 11.78
CA GLY A 43 5.43 -17.02 12.79
C GLY A 43 6.27 -15.79 12.46
N ASP A 44 6.26 -15.35 11.21
CA ASP A 44 6.99 -14.17 10.73
C ASP A 44 6.16 -12.89 10.82
N THR A 45 6.84 -11.75 10.78
CA THR A 45 6.24 -10.41 10.71
C THR A 45 6.68 -9.70 9.44
N ILE A 46 5.82 -8.82 8.93
CA ILE A 46 6.03 -8.08 7.70
C ILE A 46 6.49 -6.67 8.06
N SER A 47 7.64 -6.27 7.53
CA SER A 47 8.11 -4.88 7.48
C SER A 47 7.73 -4.26 6.15
N LEU A 48 6.93 -3.19 6.17
CA LEU A 48 6.54 -2.40 5.00
C LEU A 48 7.29 -1.06 5.02
N ILE A 49 8.12 -0.84 3.99
CA ILE A 49 9.03 0.32 3.90
C ILE A 49 8.69 1.11 2.64
N PHE A 50 8.21 2.33 2.82
CA PHE A 50 7.85 3.23 1.72
C PHE A 50 9.10 3.83 1.05
N THR A 51 9.15 3.75 -0.27
CA THR A 51 10.19 4.39 -1.11
C THR A 51 9.69 5.66 -1.78
N ASP A 52 8.38 5.75 -2.01
CA ASP A 52 7.71 6.94 -2.55
C ASP A 52 6.31 7.06 -1.90
N PHE A 53 5.88 8.29 -1.65
CA PHE A 53 4.58 8.59 -1.03
C PHE A 53 4.14 10.02 -1.36
N GLN A 54 3.20 10.13 -2.30
CA GLN A 54 2.62 11.39 -2.77
C GLN A 54 1.13 11.19 -3.04
N MET A 55 0.29 11.67 -2.13
CA MET A 55 -1.16 11.56 -2.18
C MET A 55 -1.81 12.89 -1.78
N GLU A 56 -3.08 13.09 -2.15
CA GLU A 56 -3.84 14.24 -1.65
C GLU A 56 -4.04 14.14 -0.13
N GLU A 57 -3.60 15.14 0.63
CA GLU A 57 -3.72 15.12 2.09
C GLU A 57 -5.19 15.15 2.52
N LYS A 58 -5.57 14.25 3.44
CA LYS A 58 -6.93 14.09 4.01
C LYS A 58 -8.02 13.55 3.08
N TYR A 59 -7.85 13.57 1.76
CA TYR A 59 -8.87 13.09 0.82
C TYR A 59 -8.55 11.70 0.29
N ASP A 60 -7.29 11.49 -0.12
CA ASP A 60 -6.79 10.18 -0.53
C ASP A 60 -6.05 9.53 0.64
N TYR A 61 -6.23 8.23 0.81
CA TYR A 61 -5.58 7.53 1.93
C TYR A 61 -5.18 6.10 1.60
N LEU A 62 -4.13 5.66 2.30
CA LEU A 62 -3.74 4.28 2.42
C LEU A 62 -4.03 3.84 3.87
N GLU A 63 -5.04 3.00 4.02
CA GLU A 63 -5.36 2.30 5.25
C GLU A 63 -4.50 1.03 5.33
N VAL A 64 -3.77 0.88 6.44
CA VAL A 64 -2.91 -0.27 6.72
C VAL A 64 -3.44 -0.99 7.96
N GLU A 65 -3.91 -2.23 7.79
CA GLU A 65 -4.40 -3.08 8.87
C GLU A 65 -3.44 -4.25 9.14
N GLY A 66 -3.39 -4.70 10.39
CA GLY A 66 -2.53 -5.82 10.82
C GLY A 66 -1.21 -5.39 11.47
N SER A 67 -1.12 -4.14 11.89
CA SER A 67 0.01 -3.55 12.63
C SER A 67 -0.34 -3.26 14.10
N GLU A 68 0.58 -2.63 14.83
CA GLU A 68 0.30 -1.95 16.09
C GLU A 68 0.62 -0.45 15.94
N PRO A 69 -0.36 0.48 16.00
CA PRO A 69 -1.78 0.24 16.29
C PRO A 69 -2.48 -0.63 15.20
N PRO A 70 -3.64 -1.25 15.52
CA PRO A 70 -4.31 -2.21 14.63
C PRO A 70 -4.57 -1.73 13.20
N THR A 71 -4.84 -0.44 13.07
CA THR A 71 -5.08 0.26 11.80
C THR A 71 -4.35 1.60 11.79
N ILE A 72 -3.66 1.91 10.71
CA ILE A 72 -2.97 3.18 10.45
C ILE A 72 -3.53 3.80 9.17
N TRP A 73 -3.77 5.11 9.18
CA TRP A 73 -4.25 5.87 8.02
C TRP A 73 -3.15 6.82 7.56
N LEU A 74 -2.73 6.68 6.31
CA LEU A 74 -1.63 7.44 5.72
C LEU A 74 -2.16 8.32 4.58
N SER A 75 -1.79 9.59 4.54
CA SER A 75 -2.14 10.54 3.47
C SER A 75 -1.09 11.66 3.35
N GLY A 76 -1.15 12.46 2.28
CA GLY A 76 -0.23 13.56 2.03
C GLY A 76 1.05 13.16 1.29
N MET A 77 2.09 13.98 1.42
CA MET A 77 3.32 13.87 0.60
C MET A 77 4.59 13.52 1.40
N ASN A 78 4.45 13.26 2.70
CA ASN A 78 5.58 12.87 3.54
C ASN A 78 5.72 11.35 3.54
N ILE A 79 6.94 10.85 3.31
CA ILE A 79 7.23 9.41 3.41
C ILE A 79 6.93 8.93 4.84
N PRO A 80 5.98 8.00 5.04
CA PRO A 80 5.65 7.48 6.35
C PRO A 80 6.80 6.66 6.95
N PRO A 81 6.89 6.56 8.29
CA PRO A 81 7.76 5.59 8.94
C PRO A 81 7.42 4.15 8.50
N PRO A 82 8.37 3.21 8.57
CA PRO A 82 8.10 1.81 8.31
C PRO A 82 6.95 1.28 9.19
N VAL A 83 6.07 0.46 8.60
CA VAL A 83 5.00 -0.22 9.32
C VAL A 83 5.40 -1.67 9.53
N ILE A 84 5.35 -2.12 10.79
CA ILE A 84 5.66 -3.51 11.16
C ILE A 84 4.35 -4.19 11.55
N SER A 85 4.08 -5.36 10.98
CA SER A 85 2.89 -6.14 11.32
C SER A 85 3.01 -6.79 12.69
N ASN A 86 1.87 -6.99 13.36
CA ASN A 86 1.77 -7.80 14.58
C ASN A 86 1.23 -9.22 14.31
N LYS A 87 0.93 -9.53 13.05
CA LYS A 87 0.50 -10.84 12.52
C LYS A 87 1.35 -11.20 11.31
N ASN A 88 1.18 -12.40 10.76
CA ASN A 88 1.83 -12.80 9.51
C ASN A 88 1.14 -12.21 8.25
N TRP A 89 0.35 -11.15 8.40
CA TRP A 89 -0.33 -10.49 7.28
C TRP A 89 -0.44 -8.99 7.49
N LEU A 90 -0.49 -8.25 6.38
CA LEU A 90 -0.90 -6.84 6.31
C LEU A 90 -1.97 -6.69 5.23
N ARG A 91 -2.98 -5.86 5.48
CA ARG A 91 -3.96 -5.45 4.47
C ARG A 91 -3.76 -3.97 4.18
N LEU A 92 -3.61 -3.66 2.90
CA LEU A 92 -3.40 -2.32 2.38
C LEU A 92 -4.62 -1.94 1.55
N HIS A 93 -5.31 -0.89 1.95
CA HIS A 93 -6.53 -0.42 1.30
C HIS A 93 -6.33 1.03 0.87
N PHE A 94 -6.19 1.23 -0.44
CA PHE A 94 -5.92 2.51 -1.07
C PHE A 94 -7.20 3.04 -1.70
N VAL A 95 -7.60 4.23 -1.26
CA VAL A 95 -8.82 4.90 -1.72
C VAL A 95 -8.48 6.30 -2.17
N THR A 96 -9.02 6.69 -3.33
CA THR A 96 -8.88 8.05 -3.86
C THR A 96 -10.21 8.70 -4.16
N ASP A 97 -10.26 10.02 -4.07
CA ASP A 97 -11.46 10.80 -4.35
C ASP A 97 -11.63 11.10 -5.86
N SER A 98 -12.56 12.00 -6.20
CA SER A 98 -12.90 12.32 -7.60
C SER A 98 -11.97 13.34 -8.28
N ASN A 99 -10.96 13.88 -7.60
CA ASN A 99 -10.06 14.93 -8.09
C ASN A 99 -8.59 14.71 -7.64
N HIS A 100 -7.69 15.60 -8.06
CA HIS A 100 -6.26 15.68 -7.69
C HIS A 100 -5.47 14.37 -7.67
N ARG A 101 -4.69 14.14 -8.71
CA ARG A 101 -3.86 12.95 -8.86
C ARG A 101 -2.41 13.27 -8.56
N TYR A 102 -1.74 12.28 -7.96
CA TYR A 102 -0.32 12.31 -7.66
C TYR A 102 0.29 10.96 -8.00
N ARG A 103 1.60 10.79 -7.83
CA ARG A 103 2.30 9.53 -8.14
C ARG A 103 1.87 8.36 -7.26
N GLY A 104 1.24 8.62 -6.11
CA GLY A 104 0.76 7.60 -5.19
C GLY A 104 1.87 7.07 -4.30
N PHE A 105 1.95 5.76 -4.13
CA PHE A 105 2.94 5.14 -3.24
C PHE A 105 3.67 3.99 -3.91
N SER A 106 4.87 3.71 -3.42
CA SER A 106 5.60 2.47 -3.65
C SER A 106 6.27 2.06 -2.35
N ALA A 107 6.18 0.78 -2.01
CA ALA A 107 6.77 0.23 -0.81
C ALA A 107 7.35 -1.17 -1.05
N HIS A 108 8.50 -1.43 -0.44
CA HIS A 108 9.03 -2.78 -0.31
C HIS A 108 8.42 -3.43 0.92
N TYR A 109 8.02 -4.69 0.80
CA TYR A 109 7.71 -5.51 1.97
C TYR A 109 8.75 -6.62 2.13
N GLN A 110 9.02 -6.99 3.38
CA GLN A 110 9.87 -8.12 3.76
C GLN A 110 9.18 -8.86 4.92
N GLY A 111 8.98 -10.16 4.76
CA GLY A 111 8.52 -11.08 5.80
C GLY A 111 9.68 -11.74 6.53
#